data_AF-A0A2M7MSG7-F1
#
_entry.id   AF-A0A2M7MSG7-F1
#
_cell.length_a   1.000
_cell.length_b   1.000
_cell.length_c   1.000
_cell.angle_alpha   90.00
_cell.angle_beta   90.00
_cell.angle_gamma   90.00
#
_symmetry.space_group_name_H-M   'P 1'
#
loop_
_entity.id
_entity.type
_entity.pdbx_description
1 polymer ?
#
loop_
_entity_poly.entity_id
_entity_poly.type
_entity_poly.pdbx_seq_one_letter_code
_entity_poly.pdbx_strand_id
1 'polypeptide(L)' 'MSGPVLPLSVGVDGCRAGWIAVAHDGTALTYRVHSRFSELLASWRGADRILVDIPIGLPWRD' A
#
# COMPACT_ATOMS: atom_id res chain seq x y z
N MET A 1 2.97 28.43 10.70
CA MET A 1 3.50 27.20 11.33
C MET A 1 2.86 26.04 10.62
N SER A 2 3.61 25.26 9.83
CA SER A 2 3.08 23.99 9.31
C SER A 2 2.96 23.01 10.47
N GLY A 3 1.82 22.36 10.61
CA GLY A 3 1.62 21.29 11.58
C GLY A 3 2.56 20.10 11.32
N PRO A 4 2.56 19.09 12.20
CA PRO A 4 3.37 17.90 11.99
C PRO A 4 3.01 17.25 10.65
N VAL A 5 4.04 16.92 9.85
CA VAL A 5 3.88 16.09 8.66
C VAL A 5 3.57 14.68 9.14
N LEU A 6 2.39 14.17 8.76
CA LEU A 6 2.06 12.78 9.05
C LEU A 6 2.81 11.88 8.05
N PRO A 7 3.34 10.74 8.51
CA PRO A 7 4.08 9.81 7.65
C PRO A 7 3.15 9.24 6.56
N LEU A 8 3.67 9.11 5.34
CA LEU A 8 2.94 8.54 4.21
C LEU A 8 2.77 7.04 4.44
N SER A 9 1.52 6.63 4.70
CA SER A 9 1.17 5.24 4.94
C SER A 9 0.33 4.70 3.79
N VAL A 10 0.66 3.50 3.30
CA VAL A 10 -0.03 2.88 2.16
C VAL A 10 -0.58 1.52 2.57
N GLY A 11 -1.90 1.37 2.59
CA GLY A 11 -2.57 0.07 2.73
C GLY A 11 -2.72 -0.59 1.37
N VAL A 12 -2.50 -1.91 1.29
CA VAL A 12 -2.56 -2.65 0.03
C VAL A 12 -3.26 -4.00 0.21
N ASP A 13 -4.02 -4.39 -0.81
CA ASP A 13 -4.72 -5.68 -0.88
C ASP A 13 -4.66 -6.24 -2.31
N GLY A 14 -4.71 -7.56 -2.41
CA GLY A 14 -4.80 -8.27 -3.68
C GLY A 14 -6.23 -8.19 -4.25
N CYS A 15 -6.35 -7.90 -5.54
CA CYS A 15 -7.64 -7.86 -6.22
C CYS A 15 -7.55 -8.55 -7.59
N ARG A 16 -8.70 -8.73 -8.26
CA ARG A 16 -8.76 -9.40 -9.58
C ARG A 16 -7.87 -8.73 -10.65
N ALA A 17 -7.57 -7.44 -10.48
CA ALA A 17 -6.73 -6.68 -11.41
C ALA A 17 -5.25 -6.60 -11.00
N GLY A 18 -4.84 -7.31 -9.93
CA GLY A 18 -3.50 -7.25 -9.36
C GLY A 18 -3.55 -6.77 -7.91
N TRP A 19 -3.11 -5.54 -7.65
CA TRP A 19 -2.98 -4.97 -6.32
C TRP A 19 -3.61 -3.57 -6.27
N ILE A 20 -4.47 -3.32 -5.30
CA ILE A 20 -4.94 -1.97 -4.99
C ILE A 20 -4.08 -1.40 -3.86
N ALA A 21 -3.66 -0.16 -4.01
CA ALA A 21 -2.95 0.61 -2.99
C ALA A 21 -3.77 1.85 -2.65
N VAL A 22 -3.94 2.13 -1.36
CA VAL A 22 -4.55 3.35 -0.84
C VAL A 22 -3.54 4.03 0.06
N ALA A 23 -3.15 5.25 -0.28
CA ALA A 23 -2.18 6.05 0.44
C ALA A 23 -2.86 7.19 1.21
N HIS A 24 -2.42 7.39 2.45
CA HIS A 24 -2.82 8.50 3.31
C HIS A 24 -1.60 9.37 3.63
N ASP A 25 -1.63 10.63 3.21
CA ASP A 25 -0.57 11.62 3.47
C ASP A 25 -0.82 12.46 4.74
N GLY A 26 -1.86 12.11 5.50
CA GLY A 26 -2.32 12.87 6.65
C GLY A 26 -3.46 13.84 6.38
N THR A 27 -3.78 14.09 5.11
CA THR A 27 -4.85 15.02 4.71
C THR A 27 -5.83 14.39 3.73
N ALA A 28 -5.34 13.55 2.81
CA ALA A 28 -6.15 12.96 1.76
C ALA A 28 -5.83 11.48 1.56
N LEU A 29 -6.82 10.77 1.02
CA LEU A 29 -6.66 9.42 0.50
C LEU A 29 -6.50 9.47 -1.02
N THR A 30 -5.47 8.80 -1.52
CA THR A 30 -5.28 8.56 -2.95
C THR A 30 -5.16 7.08 -3.21
N TYR A 31 -5.61 6.60 -4.37
CA TYR A 31 -5.51 5.18 -4.70
C TYR A 31 -4.92 4.95 -6.08
N ARG A 32 -4.32 3.77 -6.25
CA ARG A 32 -3.85 3.26 -7.54
C ARG A 32 -4.00 1.74 -7.59
N VAL A 33 -4.28 1.22 -8.78
CA VAL A 33 -4.25 -0.22 -9.05
C VAL A 33 -2.99 -0.54 -9.86
N HIS A 34 -2.27 -1.56 -9.44
CA HIS A 34 -1.04 -2.04 -10.05
C HIS A 34 -1.21 -3.48 -10.50
N SER A 35 -0.72 -3.81 -11.70
CA SER A 35 -0.82 -5.18 -12.22
C SER A 35 0.08 -6.15 -11.45
N ARG A 36 1.20 -5.62 -10.91
CA ARG A 36 2.22 -6.39 -10.20
C ARG A 36 2.62 -5.72 -8.89
N PHE A 37 2.93 -6.52 -7.87
CA PHE A 37 3.40 -6.00 -6.59
C PHE A 37 4.69 -5.17 -6.71
N SER A 38 5.60 -5.52 -7.62
CA SER A 38 6.82 -4.75 -7.87
C SER A 38 6.55 -3.33 -8.38
N GLU A 39 5.49 -3.12 -9.17
CA GLU A 39 5.10 -1.81 -9.69
C GLU A 39 4.51 -0.94 -8.59
N LEU A 40 3.75 -1.56 -7.67
CA LEU A 40 3.26 -0.92 -6.46
C LEU A 40 4.43 -0.41 -5.61
N LEU A 41 5.40 -1.27 -5.31
CA LEU A 41 6.56 -0.89 -4.50
C LEU A 41 7.37 0.23 -5.14
N ALA A 42 7.52 0.22 -6.47
CA ALA A 42 8.19 1.30 -7.19
C ALA A 42 7.40 2.62 -7.12
N SER A 43 6.07 2.56 -7.22
CA SER A 43 5.19 3.74 -7.19
C SER A 43 5.12 4.40 -5.80
N TRP A 44 5.33 3.62 -4.74
CA TRP A 44 5.23 4.07 -3.34
C TRP A 44 6.57 3.98 -2.61
N ARG A 45 7.69 4.11 -3.32
CA ARG A 45 9.05 3.97 -2.76
C ARG A 45 9.38 4.99 -1.66
N GLY A 46 8.65 6.09 -1.60
CA GLY A 46 8.77 7.12 -0.56
C GLY A 46 7.79 6.96 0.61
N ALA A 47 6.98 5.90 0.63
CA ALA A 47 6.11 5.62 1.78
C ALA A 47 6.95 5.21 2.98
N ASP A 48 6.59 5.73 4.16
CA ASP A 48 7.19 5.31 5.42
C ASP A 48 6.82 3.86 5.75
N ARG A 49 5.59 3.45 5.40
CA ARG A 49 5.07 2.10 5.64
C ARG A 49 4.14 1.67 4.52
N ILE A 50 4.27 0.40 4.13
CA ILE A 50 3.32 -0.30 3.27
C ILE A 50 2.73 -1.46 4.07
N LEU A 51 1.43 -1.42 4.32
CA LEU A 51 0.69 -2.41 5.09
C LEU A 51 -0.02 -3.34 4.13
N VAL A 52 0.44 -4.60 4.07
CA VAL A 52 -0.07 -5.60 3.15
C VAL A 52 -1.11 -6.46 3.86
N ASP A 53 -2.34 -6.50 3.33
CA ASP A 53 -3.33 -7.46 3.77
C ASP A 53 -2.91 -8.86 3.27
N ILE A 54 -2.54 -9.72 4.21
CA ILE A 54 -2.11 -11.07 3.95
C ILE A 54 -3.16 -12.00 4.56
N PRO A 55 -3.78 -12.89 3.76
CA PRO A 55 -4.80 -13.78 4.29
C PRO A 55 -4.22 -14.67 5.39
N ILE A 56 -5.01 -14.87 6.45
CA ILE A 56 -4.69 -15.84 7.50
C ILE A 56 -4.79 -17.25 6.93
N GLY A 57 -3.86 -18.14 7.32
CA GLY A 57 -3.86 -19.53 6.88
C GLY A 57 -3.21 -19.80 5.52
N LEU A 58 -2.33 -18.90 5.06
CA LEU A 58 -1.46 -19.21 3.92
C LEU A 58 -0.68 -20.52 4.18
N PRO A 59 -0.61 -21.43 3.20
CA PRO A 59 0.19 -22.63 3.33
C PRO A 59 1.66 -22.26 3.49
N TRP A 60 2.32 -22.83 4.49
CA TRP A 60 3.75 -22.60 4.76
C TRP A 60 4.65 -23.53 3.94
N ARG A 61 4.07 -24.53 3.26
CA ARG A 61 4.64 -25.45 2.27
C ARG A 61 3.49 -26.19 1.56
N ASP A 62 3.72 -26.60 0.32
CA ASP A 62 2.94 -27.64 -0.35
C ASP A 62 3.15 -29.01 0.34
#